data_AF-A0A6F9B7K4-F1
#
_entry.id   AF-A0A6F9B7K4-F1
#
_cell.length_a   1.000
_cell.length_b   1.000
_cell.length_c   1.000
_cell.angle_alpha   90.00
_cell.angle_beta   90.00
_cell.angle_gamma   90.00
#
_symmetry.space_group_name_H-M   'P 1'
#
loop_
_entity.id
_entity.type
_entity.pdbx_description
1 polymer ?
#
loop_
_entity_poly.entity_id
_entity_poly.type
_entity_poly.pdbx_seq_one_letter_code
_entity_poly.pdbx_strand_id
1 'polypeptide(L)'
;MGWTTLWLCVLALPLTSAVQVKAKKARQPNHVNSICSTWGREHFKTFDGDVYQFPGTCEYNLASDCHSESYQEFSVHLKRNEATEDEGNPTVKHVVVTINDLVFHLTKTLVTVNGEM
;
A
#
# COMPACT_ATOMS: atom_id res chain seq x y z
N MET A 1 70.25 -6.66 32.94
CA MET A 1 69.46 -6.70 31.70
C MET A 1 68.09 -7.28 32.02
N GLY A 2 66.98 -6.66 31.59
CA GLY A 2 65.68 -7.34 31.61
C GLY A 2 64.40 -6.52 31.84
N TRP A 3 64.44 -5.22 32.16
CA TRP A 3 63.21 -4.48 32.53
C TRP A 3 62.77 -3.38 31.55
N THR A 4 63.61 -2.95 30.61
CA THR A 4 63.24 -1.90 29.65
C THR A 4 62.35 -2.39 28.51
N THR A 5 62.30 -3.70 28.26
CA THR A 5 61.48 -4.32 27.19
C THR A 5 60.02 -4.53 27.58
N LEU A 6 59.66 -4.50 28.87
CA LEU A 6 58.27 -4.74 29.30
C LEU A 6 57.35 -3.55 29.03
N TRP A 7 57.90 -2.32 28.98
CA TRP A 7 57.11 -1.10 28.85
C TRP A 7 56.65 -0.79 27.42
N LEU A 8 57.36 -1.32 26.41
CA LEU A 8 57.02 -1.12 25.01
C LEU A 8 55.78 -1.93 24.56
N CYS A 9 55.38 -2.97 25.31
CA CYS A 9 54.19 -3.76 24.98
C CYS A 9 52.87 -3.15 25.47
N VAL A 10 52.90 -2.16 26.37
CA VAL A 10 51.68 -1.57 26.95
C VAL A 10 51.08 -0.47 26.05
N LEU A 11 51.88 0.16 25.19
CA LEU A 11 51.43 1.25 24.30
C LEU A 11 50.84 0.78 22.96
N ALA A 12 50.75 -0.52 22.72
CA ALA A 12 50.12 -1.10 21.53
C ALA A 12 48.85 -1.89 21.88
N LEU A 13 48.04 -1.40 22.81
CA LEU A 13 46.62 -1.72 22.83
C LEU A 13 45.97 -0.85 21.76
N PRO A 14 45.73 -1.37 20.55
CA PRO A 14 45.14 -0.55 19.51
C PRO A 14 43.78 -0.05 20.02
N LEU A 15 43.52 1.24 19.82
CA LEU A 15 42.18 1.83 19.79
C LEU A 15 41.37 1.14 18.68
N THR A 16 41.04 -0.14 18.82
CA THR A 16 39.93 -0.73 18.09
C THR A 16 38.71 -0.37 18.90
N SER A 17 38.22 0.86 18.73
CA SER A 17 36.80 1.13 18.94
C SER A 17 36.09 0.12 18.06
N ALA A 18 35.60 -0.97 18.65
CA ALA A 18 34.74 -1.90 17.97
C ALA A 18 33.51 -1.08 17.59
N VAL A 19 33.44 -0.63 16.33
CA VAL A 19 32.24 -0.07 15.76
C VAL A 19 31.26 -1.23 15.74
N GLN A 20 30.46 -1.34 16.80
CA GLN A 20 29.30 -2.22 16.85
C GLN A 20 28.29 -1.63 15.87
N VAL A 21 28.44 -1.94 14.59
CA VAL A 21 27.38 -1.69 13.60
C VAL A 21 26.25 -2.62 13.99
N LYS A 22 25.34 -2.10 14.82
CA LYS A 22 24.07 -2.76 15.12
C LYS A 22 23.23 -2.67 13.84
N ALA A 23 23.53 -3.56 12.90
CA ALA A 23 22.72 -3.75 11.71
C ALA A 23 21.34 -4.21 12.18
N LYS A 24 20.39 -3.27 12.31
CA LYS A 24 18.98 -3.63 12.33
C LYS A 24 18.73 -4.23 10.96
N LYS A 25 18.43 -5.54 10.92
CA LYS A 25 17.82 -6.14 9.73
C LYS A 25 16.57 -5.33 9.48
N ALA A 26 16.60 -4.46 8.47
CA ALA A 26 15.41 -3.83 7.93
C ALA A 26 14.61 -4.96 7.31
N ARG A 27 13.82 -5.65 8.13
CA ARG A 27 12.72 -6.44 7.62
C ARG A 27 11.85 -5.40 6.94
N GLN A 28 11.81 -5.39 5.61
CA GLN A 28 10.79 -4.60 4.93
C GLN A 28 9.46 -5.01 5.58
N PRO A 29 8.71 -4.07 6.16
CA PRO A 29 7.38 -4.38 6.65
C PRO A 29 6.65 -5.07 5.51
N ASN A 30 6.03 -6.21 5.79
CA ASN A 30 5.27 -6.93 4.78
C ASN A 30 4.05 -6.06 4.46
N HIS A 31 4.17 -5.21 3.44
CA HIS A 31 3.19 -4.18 3.06
C HIS A 31 1.88 -4.76 2.52
N VAL A 32 1.77 -6.10 2.46
CA VAL A 32 0.56 -6.82 2.11
C VAL A 32 -0.64 -6.38 2.97
N ASN A 33 -0.41 -6.02 4.24
CA ASN A 33 -1.42 -5.43 5.14
C ASN A 33 -1.46 -3.89 5.05
N SER A 34 -1.21 -3.36 3.86
CA SER A 34 -1.39 -1.94 3.53
C SER A 34 -1.95 -1.78 2.10
N ILE A 35 -2.40 -2.88 1.50
CA ILE A 35 -3.02 -2.91 0.17
C ILE A 35 -4.48 -3.32 0.33
N CYS A 36 -5.39 -2.39 0.06
CA CYS A 36 -6.80 -2.72 -0.19
C CYS A 36 -6.93 -3.40 -1.56
N SER A 37 -7.75 -4.44 -1.65
CA SER A 37 -7.95 -5.17 -2.91
C SER A 37 -9.35 -5.76 -3.02
N THR A 38 -9.80 -5.98 -4.25
CA THR A 38 -11.04 -6.71 -4.54
C THR A 38 -10.83 -7.66 -5.70
N TRP A 39 -11.46 -8.84 -5.64
CA TRP A 39 -11.30 -9.88 -6.66
C TRP A 39 -12.50 -10.83 -6.70
N GLY A 40 -12.58 -11.60 -7.78
CA GLY A 40 -13.52 -12.72 -7.92
C GLY A 40 -14.98 -12.32 -7.66
N ARG A 41 -15.71 -13.17 -6.93
CA ARG A 41 -17.11 -12.99 -6.56
C ARG A 41 -17.27 -12.05 -5.37
N GLU A 42 -16.97 -10.78 -5.60
CA GLU A 42 -17.28 -9.69 -4.66
C GLU A 42 -16.49 -9.78 -3.34
N HIS A 43 -15.31 -10.38 -3.38
CA HIS A 43 -14.40 -10.38 -2.24
C HIS A 43 -13.70 -9.03 -2.12
N PHE A 44 -13.50 -8.60 -0.89
CA PHE A 44 -12.74 -7.42 -0.52
C PHE A 44 -11.72 -7.79 0.55
N LYS A 45 -10.58 -7.13 0.51
CA LYS A 45 -9.59 -7.09 1.59
C LYS A 45 -9.36 -5.64 1.97
N THR A 46 -9.53 -5.31 3.25
CA THR A 46 -9.24 -3.97 3.80
C THR A 46 -7.74 -3.71 3.87
N PHE A 47 -7.35 -2.45 4.10
CA PHE A 47 -5.95 -2.12 4.33
C PHE A 47 -5.36 -2.89 5.52
N ASP A 48 -6.11 -3.11 6.59
CA ASP A 48 -5.66 -3.83 7.79
C ASP A 48 -5.67 -5.37 7.65
N GLY A 49 -6.21 -5.87 6.53
CA GLY A 49 -6.15 -7.29 6.16
C GLY A 49 -7.43 -8.09 6.36
N ASP A 50 -8.54 -7.46 6.77
CA ASP A 50 -9.83 -8.13 6.91
C ASP A 50 -10.39 -8.51 5.55
N VAL A 51 -10.82 -9.77 5.42
CA VAL A 51 -11.40 -10.31 4.18
C VAL A 51 -12.89 -10.55 4.38
N TYR A 52 -13.71 -10.01 3.48
CA TYR A 52 -15.15 -10.20 3.48
C TYR A 52 -15.72 -10.28 2.07
N GLN A 53 -16.98 -10.67 1.97
CA GLN A 53 -17.74 -10.68 0.73
C GLN A 53 -18.93 -9.73 0.86
N PHE A 54 -19.14 -8.88 -0.14
CA PHE A 54 -20.25 -7.93 -0.14
C PHE A 54 -20.90 -7.86 -1.54
N PRO A 55 -22.08 -8.49 -1.71
CA PRO A 55 -22.76 -8.60 -3.00
C PRO A 55 -23.59 -7.35 -3.35
N GLY A 56 -22.97 -6.17 -3.23
CA GLY A 56 -23.58 -4.91 -3.61
C GLY A 56 -23.40 -4.63 -5.10
N THR A 57 -24.48 -4.28 -5.79
CA THR A 57 -24.44 -3.91 -7.21
C THR A 57 -24.41 -2.40 -7.44
N CYS A 58 -24.71 -1.56 -6.45
CA CYS A 58 -24.62 -0.10 -6.56
C CYS A 58 -23.17 0.40 -6.77
N GLU A 59 -23.02 1.71 -6.95
CA GLU A 59 -21.73 2.36 -6.86
C GLU A 59 -21.39 2.61 -5.39
N TYR A 60 -20.16 2.28 -4.99
CA TYR A 60 -19.70 2.40 -3.61
C TYR A 60 -18.37 3.14 -3.54
N ASN A 61 -18.17 3.88 -2.45
CA ASN A 61 -16.89 4.43 -2.07
C ASN A 61 -15.98 3.29 -1.58
N LEU A 62 -14.94 2.97 -2.35
CA LEU A 62 -13.97 1.93 -2.01
C LEU A 62 -12.91 2.47 -1.04
N ALA A 63 -12.45 3.69 -1.27
CA ALA A 63 -11.51 4.39 -0.41
C ALA A 63 -11.62 5.89 -0.68
N SER A 64 -11.59 6.69 0.38
CA SER A 64 -11.57 8.14 0.26
C SER A 64 -10.80 8.77 1.39
N ASP A 65 -10.19 9.91 1.12
CA ASP A 65 -9.72 10.79 2.18
C ASP A 65 -10.94 11.42 2.89
N CYS A 66 -11.02 11.26 4.21
CA CYS A 66 -12.12 11.70 5.05
C CYS A 66 -11.67 12.71 6.13
N HIS A 67 -10.52 13.36 5.98
CA HIS A 67 -10.06 14.36 6.93
C HIS A 67 -11.09 15.51 7.06
N SER A 68 -11.54 15.78 8.29
CA SER A 68 -12.74 16.58 8.60
C SER A 68 -12.65 18.07 8.28
N GLU A 69 -11.47 18.58 7.92
CA GLU A 69 -11.18 20.03 7.83
C GLU A 69 -10.44 20.42 6.53
N SER A 70 -10.27 19.50 5.57
CA SER A 70 -9.49 19.76 4.36
C SER A 70 -10.15 19.25 3.09
N TYR A 71 -9.73 19.87 1.99
CA TYR A 71 -9.95 19.39 0.63
C TYR A 71 -9.64 17.89 0.53
N GLN A 72 -10.59 17.11 0.02
CA GLN A 72 -10.45 15.67 -0.17
C GLN A 72 -9.37 15.42 -1.23
N GLU A 73 -8.19 14.94 -0.81
CA GLU A 73 -7.06 14.75 -1.73
C GLU A 73 -7.36 13.69 -2.78
N PHE A 74 -8.08 12.62 -2.39
CA PHE A 74 -8.51 11.60 -3.32
C PHE A 74 -9.80 10.88 -2.91
N SER A 75 -10.46 10.30 -3.90
CA SER A 75 -11.53 9.31 -3.72
C SER A 75 -11.49 8.24 -4.82
N VAL A 76 -11.92 7.04 -4.47
CA VAL A 76 -12.00 5.88 -5.36
C VAL A 76 -13.39 5.27 -5.24
N HIS A 77 -14.14 5.32 -6.33
CA HIS A 77 -15.49 4.79 -6.43
C HIS A 77 -15.51 3.57 -7.35
N LEU A 78 -16.27 2.55 -6.95
CA LEU A 78 -16.35 1.26 -7.63
C LEU A 78 -17.82 0.93 -7.93
N LYS A 79 -18.12 0.65 -9.20
CA LYS A 79 -19.41 0.08 -9.63
C LYS A 79 -19.18 -1.30 -10.25
N ARG A 80 -19.92 -2.29 -9.77
CA ARG A 80 -20.02 -3.61 -10.44
C ARG A 80 -21.22 -3.66 -11.38
N ASN A 81 -21.17 -4.57 -12.34
CA ASN A 81 -22.35 -4.91 -13.14
C ASN A 81 -23.41 -5.58 -12.26
N GLU A 82 -24.68 -5.39 -12.63
CA GLU A 82 -25.76 -6.20 -12.07
C GLU A 82 -25.50 -7.66 -12.44
N ALA A 83 -25.67 -8.58 -11.49
CA ALA A 83 -25.52 -10.00 -11.77
C ALA A 83 -26.65 -10.43 -12.72
N THR A 84 -26.31 -10.67 -13.99
CA THR A 84 -27.22 -11.37 -14.90
C THR A 84 -27.06 -12.87 -14.67
N GLU A 85 -28.16 -13.62 -14.77
CA GLU A 85 -28.19 -15.07 -14.57
C GLU A 85 -27.18 -15.80 -15.48
N ASP A 86 -26.79 -15.18 -16.59
CA ASP A 86 -25.91 -15.74 -17.63
C ASP A 86 -24.41 -15.39 -17.47
N GLU A 87 -24.02 -14.34 -16.73
CA GLU A 87 -22.60 -13.89 -16.68
C GLU A 87 -21.75 -14.53 -15.58
N GLY A 88 -22.33 -15.38 -14.73
CA GLY A 88 -21.61 -16.17 -13.72
C GLY A 88 -21.05 -15.35 -12.54
N ASN A 89 -20.10 -14.44 -12.77
CA ASN A 89 -19.46 -13.62 -11.73
C ASN A 89 -19.63 -12.12 -12.02
N PRO A 90 -20.12 -11.31 -11.04
CA PRO A 90 -20.25 -9.87 -11.23
C PRO A 90 -18.88 -9.23 -11.44
N THR A 91 -18.73 -8.56 -12.58
CA THR A 91 -17.48 -7.89 -13.00
C THR A 91 -17.50 -6.42 -12.62
N VAL A 92 -16.32 -5.80 -12.54
CA VAL A 92 -16.20 -4.35 -12.36
C VAL A 92 -16.65 -3.67 -13.65
N LYS A 93 -17.66 -2.79 -13.55
CA LYS A 93 -18.18 -2.02 -14.68
C LYS A 93 -17.27 -0.84 -14.99
N HIS A 94 -16.95 -0.07 -13.97
CA HIS A 94 -16.01 1.04 -14.03
C HIS A 94 -15.44 1.36 -12.65
N VAL A 95 -14.33 2.08 -12.64
CA VAL A 95 -13.71 2.67 -11.46
C VAL A 95 -13.55 4.16 -11.73
N VAL A 96 -13.99 5.00 -10.80
CA VAL A 96 -13.74 6.44 -10.85
C VAL A 96 -12.73 6.78 -9.79
N VAL A 97 -11.63 7.39 -10.19
CA VAL A 97 -10.57 7.87 -9.30
C VAL A 97 -10.53 9.38 -9.41
N THR A 98 -10.72 10.07 -8.31
CA THR A 98 -10.53 11.51 -8.21
C THR A 98 -9.25 11.76 -7.42
N ILE A 99 -8.34 12.57 -7.98
CA ILE A 99 -7.13 13.03 -7.29
C ILE A 99 -7.05 14.53 -7.49
N ASN A 100 -7.20 15.28 -6.41
CA ASN A 100 -7.46 16.70 -6.46
C ASN A 100 -8.64 17.01 -7.41
N ASP A 101 -8.43 17.85 -8.43
CA ASP A 101 -9.47 18.23 -9.41
C ASP A 101 -9.50 17.33 -10.65
N LEU A 102 -8.67 16.27 -10.70
CA LEU A 102 -8.60 15.35 -11.82
C LEU A 102 -9.52 14.15 -11.59
N VAL A 103 -10.43 13.92 -12.54
CA VAL A 103 -11.34 12.78 -12.54
C VAL A 103 -10.94 11.78 -13.61
N PHE A 104 -10.44 10.63 -13.19
CA PHE A 104 -10.12 9.50 -14.04
C PHE A 104 -11.31 8.54 -14.05
N HIS A 105 -11.89 8.30 -15.22
CA HIS A 105 -12.96 7.33 -15.39
C HIS A 105 -12.44 6.12 -16.17
N LEU A 106 -12.22 5.03 -15.44
CA LEU A 106 -11.65 3.79 -15.97
C LEU A 106 -12.77 2.81 -16.28
N THR A 107 -12.85 2.40 -17.54
CA THR A 107 -13.70 1.30 -17.99
C THR A 107 -12.81 0.12 -18.40
N LYS A 108 -13.42 -1.00 -18.83
CA LYS A 108 -12.68 -2.18 -19.32
C LYS A 108 -11.73 -1.87 -20.47
N THR A 109 -12.02 -0.87 -21.31
CA THR A 109 -11.32 -0.62 -22.58
C THR A 109 -10.76 0.79 -22.70
N LEU A 110 -11.19 1.72 -21.88
CA LEU A 110 -10.90 3.14 -22.02
C LEU A 110 -10.70 3.80 -20.66
N VAL A 111 -9.74 4.70 -20.61
CA VAL A 111 -9.56 5.67 -19.52
C VAL A 111 -9.84 7.05 -20.10
N THR A 112 -10.68 7.82 -19.44
CA THR A 112 -10.86 9.25 -19.74
C THR A 112 -10.44 10.09 -18.55
N VAL A 113 -9.97 11.30 -18.81
CA VAL A 113 -9.56 12.29 -17.80
C VAL A 113 -10.43 13.53 -17.97
N ASN A 114 -11.17 13.91 -16.94
CA ASN A 114 -12.09 15.07 -16.97
C ASN A 114 -13.11 15.02 -18.13
N GLY A 115 -13.45 13.81 -18.61
CA GLY A 115 -14.35 13.59 -19.74
C GLY A 115 -13.67 13.60 -21.13
N GLU A 116 -12.37 13.87 -21.20
CA GLU A 116 -11.56 13.82 -22.42
C GLU A 116 -10.79 12.50 -22.53
N MET A 117 -10.49 12.06 -23.76
CA MET A 117 -9.75 10.82 -24.08
C MET A 117 -8.27 11.09 -24.34
#